data_AF-A0A7X7P147-F1
#
_entry.id   AF-A0A7X7P147-F1
#
_cell.length_a   1.000
_cell.length_b   1.000
_cell.length_c   1.000
_cell.angle_alpha   90.00
_cell.angle_beta   90.00
_cell.angle_gamma   90.00
#
_symmetry.space_group_name_H-M   'P 1'
#
loop_
_entity.id
_entity.type
_entity.pdbx_description
1 polymer ?
#
loop_
_entity_poly.entity_id
_entity_poly.type
_entity_poly.pdbx_seq_one_letter_code
_entity_poly.pdbx_strand_id
1 'polypeptide(L)'
;MWNNEFGSFGEDFGGSYTARTSCVQGTYPAGVLVDCLTNAPGFVGWSGGLTTVYVNAASPCPGAGTAGAPYCSLAHALETYRANFDFGLAAGSPCLGAGSGGSDMGADNGTGSAGVTAVAMQVAAGTYGLGGGDLLLDVSVHGADPETVVLTNTIRGLRDGAVLEGVTVAGTEGMGVEIKGPVSPVIRDCIFRDLTDTGINIDLSYGWEEETASPEIAHCRIFGVTGSPSYTYGVQVRGNSWNLQPRVRNCLFTGMTNVAAALHAEEAGAVIESCTVAGNAGPGAQLCNLSRMDNCVLYGNTADLQGAFSWSSNRPVLSNSLYGTSSGYYRTNDCLELDPRFVDDAGEDFRLSGYSPCLGSGTNQDWMAAGVDLDGNPRLAGDRVDMGAYEYQGPAVRVSPTNQYAYCGTGTVEFTVASVGTGTIVYEATTADPWLEIVAGATGTNSGTITVRREANLDFTSRTGTIRVAGSGVLRLHTVVQAGGGAPAWDDGYTDLGGGWRRLGWFGDYAVMALEGWIWHNQHGFFFVSATSTPGEVWLFANDMGWLYTGNTLYPFLFRANDSAWIWYNGATNPRWFMNFTSGQWESRP
;
A
#
# COMPACT_ATOMS: atom_id res chain seq x y z
N MET A 1 -27.09 19.66 19.25
CA MET A 1 -26.01 18.67 19.35
C MET A 1 -25.30 18.63 18.03
N TRP A 2 -24.22 19.37 17.88
CA TRP A 2 -23.60 19.55 16.57
C TRP A 2 -22.10 19.64 16.72
N ASN A 3 -21.39 18.91 15.86
CA ASN A 3 -19.93 18.99 15.68
C ASN A 3 -19.07 18.83 16.95
N ASN A 4 -19.55 18.08 17.95
CA ASN A 4 -18.77 17.76 19.14
C ASN A 4 -17.79 16.60 18.84
N GLU A 5 -16.53 16.75 19.24
CA GLU A 5 -15.44 15.81 18.95
C GLU A 5 -15.69 14.40 19.49
N PHE A 6 -16.23 14.27 20.70
CA PHE A 6 -16.54 13.00 21.35
C PHE A 6 -18.02 12.59 21.21
N GLY A 7 -18.72 13.18 20.24
CA GLY A 7 -20.17 13.11 20.19
C GLY A 7 -20.83 13.97 21.27
N SER A 8 -22.16 14.01 21.25
CA SER A 8 -22.94 14.85 22.20
C SER A 8 -23.44 14.08 23.42
N PHE A 9 -23.29 12.76 23.44
CA PHE A 9 -23.62 11.89 24.56
C PHE A 9 -22.47 10.91 24.79
N GLY A 10 -22.02 10.78 26.04
CA GLY A 10 -20.86 9.96 26.39
C GLY A 10 -21.14 8.45 26.35
N GLU A 11 -20.06 7.68 26.37
CA GLU A 11 -20.02 6.22 26.23
C GLU A 11 -20.75 5.47 27.38
N ASP A 12 -20.89 6.11 28.55
CA ASP A 12 -21.60 5.57 29.73
C ASP A 12 -23.14 5.59 29.59
N PHE A 13 -23.69 6.14 28.50
CA PHE A 13 -25.12 6.01 28.19
C PHE A 13 -25.45 4.59 27.68
N GLY A 14 -25.41 3.61 28.57
CA GLY A 14 -25.77 2.20 28.32
C GLY A 14 -27.27 1.94 28.08
N GLY A 15 -28.03 2.94 27.61
CA GLY A 15 -29.48 2.85 27.39
C GLY A 15 -29.90 3.45 26.05
N SER A 16 -30.88 2.82 25.38
CA SER A 16 -31.54 3.39 24.21
C SER A 16 -32.26 4.68 24.61
N TYR A 17 -31.85 5.81 24.02
CA TYR A 17 -32.56 7.07 24.15
C TYR A 17 -33.27 7.41 22.83
N THR A 18 -34.31 8.23 22.93
CA THR A 18 -35.02 8.77 21.78
C THR A 18 -34.95 10.28 21.86
N ALA A 19 -34.23 10.91 20.92
CA ALA A 19 -34.33 12.35 20.73
C ALA A 19 -35.52 12.62 19.78
N ARG A 20 -36.50 13.37 20.25
CA ARG A 20 -37.67 13.77 19.48
C ARG A 20 -37.75 15.29 19.47
N THR A 21 -38.04 15.87 18.31
CA THR A 21 -38.52 17.26 18.16
C THR A 21 -37.63 18.30 18.88
N SER A 22 -36.90 19.12 18.10
CA SER A 22 -35.88 20.09 18.58
C SER A 22 -34.44 19.56 18.67
N CYS A 23 -34.04 18.69 17.75
CA CYS A 23 -32.70 18.11 17.66
C CYS A 23 -32.06 18.41 16.30
N VAL A 24 -30.77 18.73 16.32
CA VAL A 24 -29.90 18.69 15.14
C VAL A 24 -29.04 17.44 15.26
N GLN A 25 -28.97 16.65 14.20
CA GLN A 25 -28.07 15.52 14.06
C GLN A 25 -26.67 16.04 13.75
N GLY A 26 -25.76 15.98 14.73
CA GLY A 26 -24.35 15.79 14.44
C GLY A 26 -24.04 14.30 14.27
N THR A 27 -22.86 13.97 13.77
CA THR A 27 -22.45 12.63 13.37
C THR A 27 -22.33 11.57 14.48
N TYR A 28 -22.81 11.77 15.72
CA TYR A 28 -23.01 10.70 16.74
C TYR A 28 -23.62 11.15 18.10
N PRO A 29 -24.23 10.24 18.92
CA PRO A 29 -24.39 8.77 18.84
C PRO A 29 -25.84 8.20 18.84
N ALA A 30 -25.91 6.87 19.05
CA ALA A 30 -26.99 5.87 19.13
C ALA A 30 -28.31 6.21 19.86
N GLY A 31 -29.33 6.61 19.12
CA GLY A 31 -30.72 6.70 19.60
C GLY A 31 -31.72 6.70 18.44
N VAL A 32 -33.01 6.40 18.72
CA VAL A 32 -34.07 6.58 17.70
C VAL A 32 -34.31 8.09 17.55
N LEU A 33 -33.94 8.65 16.40
CA LEU A 33 -34.21 10.04 16.06
C LEU A 33 -35.58 10.13 15.39
N VAL A 34 -36.42 11.04 15.87
CA VAL A 34 -37.73 11.32 15.25
C VAL A 34 -37.81 12.81 14.97
N ASP A 35 -37.93 13.17 13.69
CA ASP A 35 -38.06 14.54 13.21
C ASP A 35 -36.89 15.48 13.60
N CYS A 36 -35.65 14.98 13.62
CA CYS A 36 -34.44 15.79 13.80
C CYS A 36 -33.96 16.38 12.47
N LEU A 37 -33.32 17.56 12.51
CA LEU A 37 -32.65 18.13 11.34
C LEU A 37 -31.29 17.48 11.09
N THR A 38 -30.91 17.35 9.83
CA THR A 38 -29.59 16.82 9.41
C THR A 38 -28.62 17.90 8.93
N ASN A 39 -29.12 19.13 8.73
CA ASN A 39 -28.32 20.26 8.28
C ASN A 39 -27.60 20.94 9.44
N ALA A 40 -26.47 21.59 9.14
CA ALA A 40 -25.74 22.41 10.11
C ALA A 40 -26.67 23.47 10.76
N PRO A 41 -26.49 23.76 12.06
CA PRO A 41 -27.33 24.72 12.79
C PRO A 41 -27.34 26.13 12.19
N GLY A 42 -26.32 26.52 11.42
CA GLY A 42 -26.22 27.85 10.84
C GLY A 42 -26.08 28.94 11.91
N PHE A 43 -25.01 28.88 12.69
CA PHE A 43 -24.70 29.91 13.69
C PHE A 43 -24.28 31.23 13.03
N VAL A 44 -24.39 32.33 13.77
CA VAL A 44 -23.83 33.64 13.39
C VAL A 44 -22.31 33.53 13.20
N GLY A 45 -21.61 32.78 14.05
CA GLY A 45 -20.17 32.55 13.92
C GLY A 45 -19.34 33.75 14.38
N TRP A 46 -18.12 33.92 13.86
CA TRP A 46 -17.30 35.06 14.26
C TRP A 46 -17.74 36.36 13.58
N SER A 47 -17.84 37.41 14.39
CA SER A 47 -18.04 38.78 13.93
C SER A 47 -16.70 39.45 13.55
N GLY A 48 -16.71 40.38 12.58
CA GLY A 48 -15.53 41.19 12.24
C GLY A 48 -14.71 40.74 11.02
N GLY A 49 -15.08 39.65 10.34
CA GLY A 49 -14.61 39.33 8.98
C GLY A 49 -13.15 38.86 8.85
N LEU A 50 -12.44 38.61 9.96
CA LEU A 50 -11.13 37.97 9.91
C LEU A 50 -11.30 36.47 9.65
N THR A 51 -11.24 36.09 8.37
CA THR A 51 -11.10 34.68 7.95
C THR A 51 -9.69 34.15 8.16
N THR A 52 -8.73 35.05 8.43
CA THR A 52 -7.31 34.75 8.59
C THR A 52 -6.75 35.45 9.81
N VAL A 53 -5.99 34.70 10.60
CA VAL A 53 -5.37 35.13 11.85
C VAL A 53 -3.88 34.93 11.73
N TYR A 54 -3.10 35.90 12.17
CA TYR A 54 -1.65 35.80 12.15
C TYR A 54 -1.15 35.56 13.57
N VAL A 55 -0.29 34.55 13.71
CA VAL A 55 0.40 34.20 14.96
C VAL A 55 1.90 34.22 14.71
N ASN A 56 2.64 34.93 15.55
CA ASN A 56 4.09 35.02 15.48
C ASN A 56 4.66 35.22 16.89
N ALA A 57 5.40 34.24 17.40
CA ALA A 57 6.01 34.27 18.73
C ALA A 57 6.95 35.47 18.97
N ALA A 58 7.49 36.08 17.91
CA ALA A 58 8.34 37.27 18.01
C ALA A 58 7.55 38.59 18.11
N SER A 59 6.23 38.58 17.91
CA SER A 59 5.40 39.78 17.97
C SER A 59 5.15 40.25 19.42
N PRO A 60 4.96 41.56 19.66
CA PRO A 60 4.54 42.07 20.96
C PRO A 60 3.19 41.49 21.41
N CYS A 61 3.09 41.09 22.66
CA CYS A 61 1.85 40.57 23.24
C CYS A 61 0.85 41.68 23.64
N PRO A 62 -0.46 41.41 23.62
CA PRO A 62 -1.08 40.17 23.13
C PRO A 62 -1.06 40.06 21.60
N GLY A 63 -1.01 41.19 20.90
CA GLY A 63 -1.28 41.29 19.46
C GLY A 63 -2.77 41.52 19.17
N ALA A 64 -3.15 41.64 17.90
CA ALA A 64 -4.53 41.79 17.44
C ALA A 64 -4.94 40.72 16.40
N GLY A 65 -4.06 39.75 16.12
CA GLY A 65 -4.31 38.68 15.15
C GLY A 65 -4.30 39.11 13.68
N THR A 66 -3.93 40.36 13.38
CA THR A 66 -3.83 40.86 12.00
C THR A 66 -2.40 40.70 11.48
N ALA A 67 -2.18 40.76 10.17
CA ALA A 67 -0.84 40.67 9.58
C ALA A 67 0.14 41.73 10.14
N GLY A 68 -0.35 42.95 10.42
CA GLY A 68 0.46 44.04 10.98
C GLY A 68 0.63 44.01 12.50
N ALA A 69 -0.19 43.22 13.21
CA ALA A 69 -0.10 43.00 14.65
C ALA A 69 -0.51 41.55 14.99
N PRO A 70 0.33 40.55 14.67
CA PRO A 70 0.03 39.15 14.94
C PRO A 70 -0.12 38.87 16.42
N TYR A 71 -0.91 37.85 16.80
CA TYR A 71 -0.89 37.33 18.17
C TYR A 71 0.48 36.71 18.47
N CYS A 72 0.99 36.93 19.69
CA CYS A 72 2.27 36.36 20.11
C CYS A 72 2.19 34.89 20.56
N SER A 73 0.98 34.35 20.71
CA SER A 73 0.72 33.01 21.23
C SER A 73 -0.45 32.36 20.50
N LEU A 74 -0.26 31.11 20.05
CA LEU A 74 -1.31 30.32 19.42
C LEU A 74 -2.41 29.98 20.42
N ALA A 75 -2.06 29.60 21.66
CA ALA A 75 -3.03 29.37 22.72
C ALA A 75 -3.93 30.59 22.96
N HIS A 76 -3.34 31.79 23.03
CA HIS A 76 -4.09 33.02 23.21
C HIS A 76 -4.98 33.35 21.99
N ALA A 77 -4.48 33.11 20.78
CA ALA A 77 -5.29 33.25 19.57
C ALA A 77 -6.52 32.31 19.65
N LEU A 78 -6.31 31.02 19.88
CA LEU A 78 -7.38 30.03 19.98
C LEU A 78 -8.40 30.36 21.07
N GLU A 79 -7.95 30.80 22.26
CA GLU A 79 -8.84 31.26 23.33
C GLU A 79 -9.67 32.49 22.91
N THR A 80 -9.01 33.48 22.30
CA THR A 80 -9.69 34.70 21.82
C THR A 80 -10.73 34.38 20.76
N TYR A 81 -10.44 33.47 19.83
CA TYR A 81 -11.40 33.08 18.80
C TYR A 81 -12.56 32.28 19.36
N ARG A 82 -12.32 31.36 20.30
CA ARG A 82 -13.40 30.62 20.97
C ARG A 82 -14.32 31.55 21.76
N ALA A 83 -13.76 32.52 22.48
CA ALA A 83 -14.55 33.47 23.29
C ALA A 83 -15.43 34.41 22.44
N ASN A 84 -15.10 34.60 21.15
CA ASN A 84 -15.80 35.52 20.25
C ASN A 84 -16.67 34.82 19.19
N PHE A 85 -16.86 33.51 19.27
CA PHE A 85 -17.81 32.81 18.39
C PHE A 85 -19.24 33.05 18.86
N ASP A 86 -20.07 33.61 17.99
CA ASP A 86 -21.48 33.86 18.29
C ASP A 86 -22.33 32.63 17.94
N PHE A 87 -22.83 31.98 19.00
CA PHE A 87 -23.73 30.83 18.90
C PHE A 87 -25.20 31.20 18.66
N GLY A 88 -25.52 32.46 18.39
CA GLY A 88 -26.82 32.90 17.87
C GLY A 88 -27.14 32.27 16.51
N LEU A 89 -28.42 32.18 16.16
CA LEU A 89 -28.85 31.60 14.87
C LEU A 89 -28.80 32.65 13.76
N ALA A 90 -28.17 32.32 12.63
CA ALA A 90 -28.15 33.20 11.47
C ALA A 90 -29.56 33.33 10.85
N ALA A 91 -29.84 34.43 10.14
CA ALA A 91 -31.15 34.75 9.54
C ALA A 91 -31.72 33.72 8.53
N GLY A 92 -30.97 32.69 8.17
CA GLY A 92 -31.41 31.55 7.34
C GLY A 92 -31.18 30.19 7.99
N SER A 93 -30.92 30.17 9.30
CA SER A 93 -30.67 28.95 10.05
C SER A 93 -31.88 28.01 9.95
N PRO A 94 -31.66 26.71 9.68
CA PRO A 94 -32.73 25.74 9.65
C PRO A 94 -33.27 25.46 11.07
N CYS A 95 -32.61 25.95 12.11
CA CYS A 95 -33.04 25.82 13.51
C CYS A 95 -34.13 26.83 13.89
N LEU A 96 -34.36 27.87 13.08
CA LEU A 96 -35.39 28.88 13.34
C LEU A 96 -36.79 28.27 13.18
N GLY A 97 -37.60 28.32 14.23
CA GLY A 97 -38.97 27.78 14.29
C GLY A 97 -39.08 26.26 14.18
N ALA A 98 -37.95 25.53 14.17
CA ALA A 98 -37.92 24.07 14.03
C ALA A 98 -38.05 23.30 15.35
N GLY A 99 -38.02 24.02 16.47
CA GLY A 99 -38.24 23.50 17.80
C GLY A 99 -39.72 23.23 18.10
N SER A 100 -39.95 22.53 19.21
CA SER A 100 -41.29 22.16 19.66
C SER A 100 -42.20 23.39 19.81
N GLY A 101 -43.42 23.30 19.27
CA GLY A 101 -44.37 24.41 19.28
C GLY A 101 -43.99 25.60 18.39
N GLY A 102 -43.03 25.44 17.46
CA GLY A 102 -42.55 26.52 16.59
C GLY A 102 -41.49 27.42 17.24
N SER A 103 -40.84 26.94 18.30
CA SER A 103 -39.70 27.63 18.94
C SER A 103 -38.43 27.48 18.11
N ASP A 104 -37.42 28.31 18.37
CA ASP A 104 -36.10 28.13 17.79
C ASP A 104 -35.35 27.00 18.52
N MET A 105 -34.59 26.18 17.78
CA MET A 105 -33.75 25.15 18.38
C MET A 105 -32.40 25.72 18.84
N GLY A 106 -32.03 25.52 20.10
CA GLY A 106 -30.73 25.93 20.65
C GLY A 106 -30.86 26.80 21.90
N ALA A 107 -29.75 27.37 22.34
CA ALA A 107 -29.77 28.37 23.40
C ALA A 107 -30.30 29.71 22.86
N ASP A 108 -31.00 30.47 23.70
CA ASP A 108 -31.52 31.79 23.36
C ASP A 108 -30.39 32.84 23.35
N ASN A 109 -29.61 32.82 22.28
CA ASN A 109 -28.51 33.75 22.01
C ASN A 109 -28.92 34.83 21.00
N GLY A 110 -30.21 34.93 20.67
CA GLY A 110 -30.72 35.80 19.63
C GLY A 110 -30.39 35.33 18.20
N THR A 111 -30.74 36.19 17.23
CA THR A 111 -30.51 35.96 15.81
C THR A 111 -29.66 37.07 15.21
N GLY A 112 -28.89 36.73 14.17
CA GLY A 112 -27.98 37.67 13.53
C GLY A 112 -27.75 37.40 12.04
N SER A 113 -26.94 38.24 11.41
CA SER A 113 -26.43 37.98 10.06
C SER A 113 -25.40 36.85 10.09
N ALA A 114 -25.42 35.96 9.10
CA ALA A 114 -24.38 34.93 8.96
C ALA A 114 -22.99 35.58 8.84
N GLY A 115 -22.07 35.14 9.70
CA GLY A 115 -20.67 35.52 9.71
C GLY A 115 -19.77 34.40 9.18
N VAL A 116 -18.52 34.41 9.63
CA VAL A 116 -17.52 33.39 9.26
C VAL A 116 -17.65 32.20 10.21
N THR A 117 -17.54 30.97 9.69
CA THR A 117 -17.63 29.73 10.48
C THR A 117 -16.42 28.80 10.37
N ALA A 118 -15.45 29.09 9.48
CA ALA A 118 -14.10 28.52 9.53
C ALA A 118 -13.01 29.61 9.59
N VAL A 119 -11.91 29.36 10.32
CA VAL A 119 -10.80 30.32 10.48
C VAL A 119 -9.46 29.67 10.16
N ALA A 120 -8.62 30.38 9.40
CA ALA A 120 -7.26 29.97 9.08
C ALA A 120 -6.22 30.70 9.95
N MET A 121 -5.46 29.94 10.75
CA MET A 121 -4.35 30.44 11.55
C MET A 121 -3.04 30.35 10.74
N GLN A 122 -2.49 31.49 10.36
CA GLN A 122 -1.19 31.63 9.71
C GLN A 122 -0.11 31.74 10.79
N VAL A 123 0.71 30.71 10.94
CA VAL A 123 1.66 30.58 12.06
C VAL A 123 3.09 30.74 11.53
N ALA A 124 3.76 31.82 11.96
CA ALA A 124 5.16 32.06 11.63
C ALA A 124 6.09 31.14 12.44
N ALA A 125 7.36 31.05 12.02
CA ALA A 125 8.41 30.30 12.72
C ALA A 125 8.39 30.52 14.24
N GLY A 126 8.54 29.43 14.99
CA GLY A 126 8.48 29.45 16.46
C GLY A 126 7.95 28.14 17.04
N THR A 127 7.94 28.07 18.37
CA THR A 127 7.38 26.94 19.11
C THR A 127 6.12 27.38 19.85
N TYR A 128 5.02 26.67 19.66
CA TYR A 128 3.70 27.05 20.13
C TYR A 128 3.03 25.89 20.87
N GLY A 129 2.60 26.15 22.10
CA GLY A 129 1.62 25.29 22.77
C GLY A 129 0.20 25.71 22.43
N LEU A 130 -0.73 24.76 22.47
CA LEU A 130 -2.15 25.01 22.25
C LEU A 130 -2.91 25.42 23.54
N GLY A 131 -2.24 25.36 24.70
CA GLY A 131 -2.78 25.84 25.98
C GLY A 131 -4.02 25.09 26.46
N GLY A 132 -4.05 23.77 26.31
CA GLY A 132 -5.19 22.91 26.63
C GLY A 132 -6.37 23.03 25.66
N GLY A 133 -6.21 23.78 24.56
CA GLY A 133 -7.28 24.07 23.60
C GLY A 133 -7.20 23.26 22.32
N ASP A 134 -8.26 22.52 22.03
CA ASP A 134 -8.45 21.79 20.77
C ASP A 134 -8.78 22.77 19.62
N LEU A 135 -8.56 22.39 18.35
CA LEU A 135 -8.88 23.18 17.15
C LEU A 135 -10.38 23.21 16.82
N LEU A 136 -11.22 23.37 17.85
CA LEU A 136 -12.68 23.41 17.75
C LEU A 136 -13.17 24.55 16.85
N LEU A 137 -14.39 24.37 16.32
CA LEU A 137 -15.06 25.35 15.46
C LEU A 137 -14.26 25.59 14.17
N ASP A 138 -14.03 24.52 13.39
CA ASP A 138 -13.49 24.57 12.02
C ASP A 138 -12.22 25.45 11.87
N VAL A 139 -11.29 25.32 12.83
CA VAL A 139 -9.99 26.01 12.79
C VAL A 139 -8.99 25.20 11.97
N SER A 140 -8.36 25.87 11.00
CA SER A 140 -7.21 25.36 10.25
C SER A 140 -5.92 26.02 10.71
N VAL A 141 -4.81 25.30 10.66
CA VAL A 141 -3.47 25.80 10.99
C VAL A 141 -2.55 25.63 9.78
N HIS A 142 -1.99 26.74 9.34
CA HIS A 142 -1.06 26.85 8.23
C HIS A 142 0.25 27.41 8.78
N GLY A 143 1.21 26.53 9.02
CA GLY A 143 2.56 26.92 9.39
C GLY A 143 3.34 27.41 8.19
N ALA A 144 4.24 28.36 8.42
CA ALA A 144 5.09 28.92 7.36
C ALA A 144 6.05 27.90 6.74
N ASP A 145 6.56 26.97 7.55
CA ASP A 145 7.50 25.93 7.14
C ASP A 145 7.55 24.84 8.25
N PRO A 146 7.34 23.55 7.93
CA PRO A 146 7.34 22.49 8.93
C PRO A 146 8.67 22.34 9.68
N GLU A 147 9.79 22.79 9.10
CA GLU A 147 11.11 22.77 9.74
C GLU A 147 11.28 23.90 10.78
N THR A 148 10.40 24.92 10.78
CA THR A 148 10.55 26.10 11.65
C THR A 148 9.36 26.36 12.57
N VAL A 149 8.19 25.76 12.30
CA VAL A 149 6.99 25.89 13.13
C VAL A 149 6.78 24.60 13.91
N VAL A 150 6.91 24.66 15.24
CA VAL A 150 6.73 23.49 16.12
C VAL A 150 5.49 23.69 16.97
N LEU A 151 4.54 22.78 16.86
CA LEU A 151 3.38 22.67 17.75
C LEU A 151 3.66 21.61 18.82
N THR A 152 3.33 21.92 20.06
CA THR A 152 3.49 21.00 21.19
C THR A 152 2.14 20.57 21.77
N ASN A 153 2.14 19.37 22.37
CA ASN A 153 0.97 18.63 22.87
C ASN A 153 0.10 18.04 21.74
N THR A 154 -0.86 17.21 22.12
CA THR A 154 -1.82 16.61 21.18
C THR A 154 -2.67 17.67 20.49
N ILE A 155 -2.72 17.59 19.16
CA ILE A 155 -3.66 18.35 18.33
C ILE A 155 -4.98 17.60 18.24
N ARG A 156 -6.06 18.28 18.58
CA ARG A 156 -7.44 17.76 18.60
C ARG A 156 -8.37 18.69 17.86
N GLY A 157 -9.60 18.25 17.61
CA GLY A 157 -10.67 19.11 17.08
C GLY A 157 -10.58 19.44 15.59
N LEU A 158 -9.73 18.76 14.81
CA LEU A 158 -9.76 18.85 13.35
C LEU A 158 -11.07 18.21 12.83
N ARG A 159 -11.93 19.02 12.19
CA ARG A 159 -13.23 18.61 11.65
C ARG A 159 -13.26 18.71 10.12
N ASP A 160 -14.43 18.51 9.51
CA ASP A 160 -14.60 18.60 8.06
C ASP A 160 -14.13 19.95 7.51
N GLY A 161 -13.29 19.92 6.47
CA GLY A 161 -12.73 21.11 5.84
C GLY A 161 -11.56 21.75 6.60
N ALA A 162 -11.22 21.28 7.81
CA ALA A 162 -10.05 21.75 8.53
C ALA A 162 -8.75 21.22 7.91
N VAL A 163 -7.72 22.08 7.85
CA VAL A 163 -6.39 21.74 7.34
C VAL A 163 -5.35 21.97 8.43
N LEU A 164 -4.47 20.99 8.63
CA LEU A 164 -3.22 21.13 9.35
C LEU A 164 -2.07 20.99 8.35
N GLU A 165 -1.30 22.05 8.14
CA GLU A 165 -0.18 22.01 7.20
C GLU A 165 1.02 22.85 7.61
N GLY A 166 2.19 22.48 7.09
CA GLY A 166 3.42 23.28 7.21
C GLY A 166 3.95 23.38 8.65
N VAL A 167 3.71 22.36 9.48
CA VAL A 167 4.13 22.32 10.88
C VAL A 167 4.85 21.03 11.25
N THR A 168 5.75 21.12 12.22
CA THR A 168 6.16 20.00 13.05
C THR A 168 5.21 19.85 14.23
N VAL A 169 4.72 18.65 14.51
CA VAL A 169 4.11 18.26 15.79
C VAL A 169 5.11 17.42 16.58
N ALA A 170 5.47 17.90 17.76
CA ALA A 170 6.46 17.24 18.62
C ALA A 170 6.14 17.39 20.11
N GLY A 171 6.54 16.40 20.92
CA GLY A 171 6.39 16.45 22.38
C GLY A 171 6.14 15.08 23.01
N THR A 172 6.35 15.02 24.33
CA THR A 172 6.28 13.76 25.11
C THR A 172 4.98 13.61 25.91
N GLU A 173 3.97 14.43 25.64
CA GLU A 173 2.69 14.40 26.34
C GLU A 173 1.57 14.11 25.34
N GLY A 174 1.00 12.90 25.44
CA GLY A 174 -0.09 12.43 24.59
C GLY A 174 0.33 12.03 23.17
N MET A 175 -0.67 11.89 22.31
CA MET A 175 -0.52 11.60 20.87
C MET A 175 -0.08 12.85 20.11
N GLY A 176 0.35 12.71 18.86
CA GLY A 176 0.61 13.87 17.99
C GLY A 176 -0.68 14.54 17.55
N VAL A 177 -1.50 13.84 16.76
CA VAL A 177 -2.85 14.27 16.36
C VAL A 177 -3.87 13.22 16.72
N GLU A 178 -5.04 13.64 17.21
CA GLU A 178 -6.19 12.79 17.46
C GLU A 178 -7.39 13.30 16.64
N ILE A 179 -7.94 12.43 15.79
CA ILE A 179 -9.15 12.67 15.00
C ILE A 179 -10.21 11.69 15.48
N LYS A 180 -11.38 12.21 15.86
CA LYS A 180 -12.53 11.39 16.30
C LYS A 180 -13.81 11.69 15.54
N GLY A 181 -14.54 10.60 15.26
CA GLY A 181 -15.81 10.61 14.53
C GLY A 181 -15.62 10.61 13.02
N PRO A 182 -16.68 10.39 12.23
CA PRO A 182 -16.62 10.32 10.78
C PRO A 182 -16.44 11.73 10.18
N VAL A 183 -15.23 12.28 10.31
CA VAL A 183 -14.82 13.57 9.74
C VAL A 183 -13.66 13.39 8.78
N SER A 184 -13.50 14.34 7.86
CA SER A 184 -12.53 14.31 6.77
C SER A 184 -11.61 15.54 6.75
N PRO A 185 -10.85 15.82 7.84
CA PRO A 185 -9.79 16.84 7.79
C PRO A 185 -8.64 16.43 6.87
N VAL A 186 -7.81 17.41 6.51
CA VAL A 186 -6.57 17.20 5.75
C VAL A 186 -5.36 17.56 6.63
N ILE A 187 -4.44 16.60 6.77
CA ILE A 187 -3.12 16.81 7.37
C ILE A 187 -2.11 16.65 6.25
N ARG A 188 -1.34 17.70 5.95
CA ARG A 188 -0.35 17.61 4.89
C ARG A 188 0.92 18.41 5.14
N ASP A 189 2.01 18.05 4.48
CA ASP A 189 3.27 18.80 4.57
C ASP A 189 3.73 18.99 6.03
N CYS A 190 3.55 17.94 6.85
CA CYS A 190 3.79 17.96 8.28
C CYS A 190 4.91 17.00 8.69
N ILE A 191 5.59 17.34 9.78
CA ILE A 191 6.58 16.49 10.43
C ILE A 191 6.05 16.05 11.80
N PHE A 192 6.08 14.75 12.08
CA PHE A 192 5.73 14.18 13.38
C PHE A 192 6.98 13.53 13.95
N ARG A 193 7.47 14.06 15.07
CA ARG A 193 8.73 13.59 15.67
C ARG A 193 8.75 13.65 17.18
N ASP A 194 9.60 12.80 17.76
CA ASP A 194 9.86 12.76 19.20
C ASP A 194 8.58 12.59 20.05
N LEU A 195 7.67 11.74 19.56
CA LEU A 195 6.38 11.47 20.18
C LEU A 195 6.45 10.21 21.05
N THR A 196 5.89 10.28 22.25
CA THR A 196 5.90 9.17 23.21
C THR A 196 4.63 8.31 23.21
N ASP A 197 3.71 8.60 22.29
CA ASP A 197 2.47 7.87 22.03
C ASP A 197 2.17 7.94 20.51
N THR A 198 1.02 7.44 20.08
CA THR A 198 0.65 7.33 18.67
C THR A 198 0.81 8.65 17.93
N GLY A 199 1.49 8.63 16.78
CA GLY A 199 1.78 9.82 16.00
C GLY A 199 0.52 10.52 15.52
N ILE A 200 -0.30 9.79 14.77
CA ILE A 200 -1.64 10.24 14.34
C ILE A 200 -2.63 9.11 14.63
N ASN A 201 -3.61 9.38 15.51
CA ASN A 201 -4.70 8.47 15.81
C ASN A 201 -5.98 8.95 15.11
N ILE A 202 -6.45 8.19 14.14
CA ILE A 202 -7.73 8.40 13.45
C ILE A 202 -8.69 7.34 13.96
N ASP A 203 -9.70 7.76 14.73
CA ASP A 203 -10.75 6.89 15.25
C ASP A 203 -12.12 7.29 14.70
N LEU A 204 -12.51 6.62 13.62
CA LEU A 204 -13.79 6.80 12.92
C LEU A 204 -14.86 5.80 13.42
N SER A 205 -14.55 4.97 14.42
CA SER A 205 -15.47 3.93 14.96
C SER A 205 -16.70 4.52 15.67
N TYR A 206 -16.67 5.82 15.92
CA TYR A 206 -17.79 6.60 16.44
C TYR A 206 -18.75 7.06 15.33
N GLY A 207 -18.97 6.28 14.26
CA GLY A 207 -19.90 6.59 13.16
C GLY A 207 -20.86 5.42 12.86
N TRP A 208 -22.03 5.65 12.27
CA TRP A 208 -22.94 4.53 11.92
C TRP A 208 -22.37 3.77 10.72
N GLU A 209 -22.77 2.50 10.52
CA GLU A 209 -22.24 1.68 9.43
C GLU A 209 -22.38 2.32 8.04
N GLU A 210 -23.34 3.24 7.84
CA GLU A 210 -23.58 3.91 6.57
C GLU A 210 -22.80 5.22 6.37
N GLU A 211 -22.11 5.74 7.40
CA GLU A 211 -21.39 7.01 7.32
C GLU A 211 -20.16 6.94 6.41
N THR A 212 -19.87 8.05 5.74
CA THR A 212 -18.68 8.19 4.86
C THR A 212 -17.74 9.21 5.46
N ALA A 213 -16.47 8.85 5.63
CA ALA A 213 -15.41 9.77 5.99
C ALA A 213 -14.10 9.35 5.32
N SER A 214 -13.32 10.34 4.91
CA SER A 214 -12.05 10.14 4.22
C SER A 214 -11.02 11.17 4.67
N PRO A 215 -10.62 11.18 5.96
CA PRO A 215 -9.53 12.02 6.40
C PRO A 215 -8.27 11.69 5.61
N GLU A 216 -7.47 12.70 5.32
CA GLU A 216 -6.29 12.57 4.48
C GLU A 216 -5.04 12.96 5.24
N ILE A 217 -4.04 12.07 5.24
CA ILE A 217 -2.67 12.34 5.66
C ILE A 217 -1.81 12.29 4.39
N ALA A 218 -1.19 13.40 4.01
CA ALA A 218 -0.45 13.51 2.76
C ALA A 218 0.93 14.15 2.95
N HIS A 219 1.97 13.68 2.27
CA HIS A 219 3.27 14.39 2.25
C HIS A 219 3.82 14.66 3.67
N CYS A 220 3.72 13.65 4.54
CA CYS A 220 4.15 13.77 5.94
C CYS A 220 5.38 12.90 6.22
N ARG A 221 6.24 13.36 7.13
CA ARG A 221 7.35 12.58 7.68
C ARG A 221 7.01 12.23 9.13
N ILE A 222 6.88 10.93 9.43
CA ILE A 222 6.56 10.41 10.76
C ILE A 222 7.75 9.58 11.22
N PHE A 223 8.46 10.07 12.24
CA PHE A 223 9.64 9.39 12.75
C PHE A 223 9.85 9.58 14.25
N GLY A 224 10.72 8.77 14.86
CA GLY A 224 11.03 8.90 16.28
C GLY A 224 9.81 8.74 17.21
N VAL A 225 8.79 7.99 16.77
CA VAL A 225 7.66 7.60 17.60
C VAL A 225 8.08 6.43 18.48
N THR A 226 7.92 6.58 19.79
CA THR A 226 8.28 5.57 20.80
C THR A 226 7.14 5.45 21.80
N GLY A 227 6.75 4.25 22.22
CA GLY A 227 5.69 4.14 23.23
C GLY A 227 5.51 2.73 23.74
N SER A 228 4.26 2.29 23.87
CA SER A 228 3.94 0.91 24.19
C SER A 228 3.92 0.06 22.92
N PRO A 229 4.62 -1.09 22.88
CA PRO A 229 4.62 -1.97 21.71
C PRO A 229 3.26 -2.63 21.43
N SER A 230 2.24 -2.39 22.26
CA SER A 230 0.89 -2.92 22.08
C SER A 230 -0.13 -1.88 21.62
N TYR A 231 0.16 -0.59 21.78
CA TYR A 231 -0.85 0.47 21.59
C TYR A 231 -0.33 1.72 20.88
N THR A 232 0.96 1.79 20.58
CA THR A 232 1.57 2.94 19.92
C THR A 232 1.81 2.64 18.45
N TYR A 233 1.36 3.54 17.58
CA TYR A 233 1.52 3.43 16.14
C TYR A 233 2.12 4.72 15.56
N GLY A 234 2.76 4.65 14.39
CA GLY A 234 3.10 5.87 13.65
C GLY A 234 1.81 6.58 13.21
N VAL A 235 0.98 5.86 12.45
CA VAL A 235 -0.40 6.22 12.14
C VAL A 235 -1.31 5.05 12.49
N GLN A 236 -2.36 5.32 13.26
CA GLN A 236 -3.45 4.38 13.51
C GLN A 236 -4.72 4.88 12.82
N VAL A 237 -5.39 3.95 12.14
CA VAL A 237 -6.73 4.12 11.60
C VAL A 237 -7.63 3.05 12.21
N ARG A 238 -8.71 3.48 12.86
CA ARG A 238 -9.81 2.64 13.33
C ARG A 238 -11.09 3.11 12.68
N GLY A 239 -11.91 2.17 12.24
CA GLY A 239 -13.26 2.42 11.77
C GLY A 239 -14.18 1.30 12.21
N ASN A 240 -15.43 1.34 11.75
CA ASN A 240 -16.40 0.26 11.96
C ASN A 240 -17.21 -0.01 10.68
N SER A 241 -16.81 0.59 9.55
CA SER A 241 -17.50 0.50 8.27
C SER A 241 -16.53 0.60 7.09
N TRP A 242 -16.87 -0.10 6.01
CA TRP A 242 -16.18 -0.10 4.73
C TRP A 242 -16.37 1.20 3.93
N ASN A 243 -17.37 2.01 4.29
CA ASN A 243 -17.62 3.32 3.67
C ASN A 243 -16.61 4.39 4.13
N LEU A 244 -15.85 4.08 5.18
CA LEU A 244 -14.75 4.90 5.68
C LEU A 244 -13.50 4.61 4.83
N GLN A 245 -12.99 5.63 4.15
CA GLN A 245 -11.82 5.54 3.27
C GLN A 245 -10.74 6.57 3.65
N PRO A 246 -10.19 6.49 4.87
CA PRO A 246 -9.05 7.30 5.27
C PRO A 246 -7.88 7.05 4.32
N ARG A 247 -7.20 8.13 3.92
CA ARG A 247 -6.12 8.11 2.94
C ARG A 247 -4.80 8.48 3.60
N VAL A 248 -3.77 7.67 3.36
CA VAL A 248 -2.38 7.95 3.74
C VAL A 248 -1.55 7.95 2.47
N ARG A 249 -1.03 9.10 2.06
CA ARG A 249 -0.38 9.23 0.75
C ARG A 249 0.96 9.96 0.80
N ASN A 250 1.94 9.47 0.04
CA ASN A 250 3.24 10.13 -0.10
C ASN A 250 3.92 10.44 1.24
N CYS A 251 3.81 9.53 2.20
CA CYS A 251 4.36 9.70 3.55
C CYS A 251 5.59 8.82 3.78
N LEU A 252 6.51 9.29 4.63
CA LEU A 252 7.66 8.53 5.12
C LEU A 252 7.45 8.14 6.58
N PHE A 253 7.63 6.85 6.89
CA PHE A 253 7.56 6.27 8.23
C PHE A 253 8.88 5.60 8.58
N THR A 254 9.61 6.12 9.56
CA THR A 254 10.94 5.59 9.91
C THR A 254 11.34 5.80 11.37
N GLY A 255 12.42 5.14 11.82
CA GLY A 255 13.03 5.38 13.13
C GLY A 255 12.11 5.09 14.32
N MET A 256 11.08 4.25 14.14
CA MET A 256 10.18 3.89 15.24
C MET A 256 10.74 2.72 16.03
N THR A 257 11.07 2.95 17.30
CA THR A 257 11.86 2.02 18.11
C THR A 257 11.02 1.13 19.04
N ASN A 258 9.79 1.50 19.37
CA ASN A 258 8.92 0.74 20.26
C ASN A 258 7.43 0.97 19.94
N VAL A 259 7.00 0.43 18.79
CA VAL A 259 5.63 0.59 18.25
C VAL A 259 5.02 -0.76 17.89
N ALA A 260 3.70 -0.84 17.95
CA ALA A 260 2.92 -2.00 17.52
C ALA A 260 2.94 -2.17 16.00
N ALA A 261 2.89 -1.05 15.25
CA ALA A 261 3.20 -0.98 13.82
C ALA A 261 3.46 0.48 13.41
N ALA A 262 4.24 0.71 12.35
CA ALA A 262 4.40 2.05 11.82
C ALA A 262 3.10 2.58 11.19
N LEU A 263 2.37 1.71 10.50
CA LEU A 263 1.04 1.99 9.97
C LEU A 263 0.07 0.89 10.37
N HIS A 264 -1.03 1.25 11.03
CA HIS A 264 -2.09 0.34 11.43
C HIS A 264 -3.44 0.78 10.88
N ALA A 265 -4.18 -0.14 10.28
CA ALA A 265 -5.56 0.11 9.85
C ALA A 265 -6.47 -1.07 10.19
N GLU A 266 -7.45 -0.78 11.03
CA GLU A 266 -8.46 -1.72 11.52
C GLU A 266 -9.86 -1.31 11.02
N GLU A 267 -10.57 -2.26 10.40
CA GLU A 267 -11.99 -2.15 9.99
C GLU A 267 -12.36 -1.09 8.94
N ALA A 268 -11.62 0.01 8.81
CA ALA A 268 -11.77 0.98 7.73
C ALA A 268 -11.18 0.44 6.41
N GLY A 269 -11.75 0.87 5.28
CA GLY A 269 -11.21 0.62 3.94
C GLY A 269 -10.04 1.55 3.61
N ALA A 270 -9.01 1.55 4.46
CA ALA A 270 -7.89 2.49 4.38
C ALA A 270 -7.15 2.39 3.02
N VAL A 271 -6.75 3.55 2.53
CA VAL A 271 -6.12 3.72 1.21
C VAL A 271 -4.72 4.26 1.43
N ILE A 272 -3.72 3.44 1.17
CA ILE A 272 -2.33 3.82 1.39
C ILE A 272 -1.61 3.86 0.05
N GLU A 273 -1.10 5.02 -0.33
CA GLU A 273 -0.61 5.25 -1.69
C GLU A 273 0.77 5.91 -1.65
N SER A 274 1.74 5.37 -2.39
CA SER A 274 3.07 6.01 -2.56
C SER A 274 3.81 6.30 -1.24
N CYS A 275 3.67 5.44 -0.22
CA CYS A 275 4.35 5.63 1.06
C CYS A 275 5.65 4.82 1.13
N THR A 276 6.65 5.33 1.85
CA THR A 276 7.84 4.57 2.25
C THR A 276 7.78 4.28 3.74
N VAL A 277 7.81 3.00 4.12
CA VAL A 277 7.81 2.53 5.51
C VAL A 277 9.07 1.70 5.74
N ALA A 278 10.09 2.28 6.37
CA ALA A 278 11.40 1.66 6.40
C ALA A 278 12.17 1.85 7.72
N GLY A 279 12.94 0.82 8.08
CA GLY A 279 13.85 0.87 9.23
C GLY A 279 13.16 0.92 10.59
N ASN A 280 11.94 0.37 10.74
CA ASN A 280 11.21 0.39 12.00
C ASN A 280 11.44 -0.88 12.82
N ALA A 281 11.56 -0.74 14.15
CA ALA A 281 11.73 -1.86 15.08
C ALA A 281 10.44 -2.66 15.30
N GLY A 282 9.28 -2.15 14.87
CA GLY A 282 8.02 -2.87 14.78
C GLY A 282 7.68 -3.29 13.35
N PRO A 283 6.53 -3.93 13.13
CA PRO A 283 5.96 -4.12 11.80
C PRO A 283 5.85 -2.81 11.01
N GLY A 284 6.14 -2.85 9.70
CA GLY A 284 5.96 -1.72 8.81
C GLY A 284 4.48 -1.37 8.66
N ALA A 285 3.68 -2.31 8.14
CA ALA A 285 2.24 -2.16 8.10
C ALA A 285 1.51 -3.36 8.70
N GLN A 286 0.49 -3.05 9.50
CA GLN A 286 -0.47 -3.99 10.05
C GLN A 286 -1.86 -3.61 9.57
N LEU A 287 -2.38 -4.36 8.59
CA LEU A 287 -3.64 -4.04 7.92
C LEU A 287 -4.68 -5.13 8.09
N CYS A 288 -5.92 -4.71 8.30
CA CYS A 288 -7.10 -5.56 8.31
C CYS A 288 -7.99 -5.30 7.10
N ASN A 289 -8.90 -6.25 6.82
CA ASN A 289 -10.13 -6.00 6.06
C ASN A 289 -9.87 -5.54 4.60
N LEU A 290 -10.62 -4.60 4.04
CA LEU A 290 -10.52 -4.16 2.63
C LEU A 290 -9.49 -3.03 2.42
N SER A 291 -8.54 -2.87 3.35
CA SER A 291 -7.45 -1.91 3.19
C SER A 291 -6.63 -2.22 1.93
N ARG A 292 -6.17 -1.16 1.24
CA ARG A 292 -5.33 -1.26 0.04
C ARG A 292 -4.04 -0.47 0.21
N MET A 293 -2.92 -1.04 -0.21
CA MET A 293 -1.69 -0.30 -0.43
C MET A 293 -1.29 -0.37 -1.91
N ASP A 294 -0.96 0.77 -2.50
CA ASP A 294 -0.51 0.88 -3.90
C ASP A 294 0.75 1.76 -3.98
N ASN A 295 1.70 1.42 -4.87
CA ASN A 295 2.95 2.16 -5.05
C ASN A 295 3.79 2.33 -3.79
N CYS A 296 3.66 1.46 -2.79
CA CYS A 296 4.35 1.60 -1.51
C CYS A 296 5.70 0.85 -1.50
N VAL A 297 6.61 1.30 -0.63
CA VAL A 297 7.87 0.61 -0.34
C VAL A 297 7.90 0.30 1.15
N LEU A 298 8.01 -0.98 1.51
CA LEU A 298 8.14 -1.43 2.89
C LEU A 298 9.43 -2.26 3.03
N TYR A 299 10.42 -1.78 3.78
CA TYR A 299 11.71 -2.47 3.84
C TYR A 299 12.50 -2.25 5.12
N GLY A 300 13.18 -3.29 5.61
CA GLY A 300 14.04 -3.19 6.78
C GLY A 300 13.26 -2.98 8.10
N ASN A 301 11.97 -3.35 8.13
CA ASN A 301 11.20 -3.39 9.36
C ASN A 301 11.32 -4.78 10.00
N THR A 302 11.00 -4.93 11.30
CA THR A 302 10.98 -6.25 11.96
C THR A 302 10.09 -7.28 11.22
N ALA A 303 8.99 -6.79 10.66
CA ALA A 303 8.25 -7.43 9.58
C ALA A 303 7.74 -6.33 8.65
N ASP A 304 8.04 -6.35 7.35
CA ASP A 304 7.59 -5.25 6.48
C ASP A 304 6.07 -5.25 6.35
N LEU A 305 5.49 -6.44 6.25
CA LEU A 305 4.05 -6.67 6.34
C LEU A 305 3.74 -7.67 7.44
N GLN A 306 2.82 -7.29 8.32
CA GLN A 306 2.21 -8.18 9.28
C GLN A 306 0.69 -8.25 9.03
N GLY A 307 0.17 -9.44 8.76
CA GLY A 307 -1.26 -9.66 8.74
C GLY A 307 -1.80 -9.55 10.16
N ALA A 308 -2.60 -8.52 10.43
CA ALA A 308 -3.44 -8.54 11.63
C ALA A 308 -4.55 -9.60 11.49
N PHE A 309 -5.09 -10.02 12.62
CA PHE A 309 -6.18 -10.98 12.73
C PHE A 309 -7.31 -10.67 11.75
N SER A 310 -7.62 -11.63 10.87
CA SER A 310 -8.76 -11.55 9.97
C SER A 310 -10.00 -12.03 10.72
N TRP A 311 -10.78 -11.11 11.31
CA TRP A 311 -12.11 -11.44 11.84
C TRP A 311 -13.13 -11.77 10.73
N SER A 312 -12.76 -11.51 9.47
CA SER A 312 -13.56 -11.77 8.27
C SER A 312 -12.76 -12.58 7.23
N SER A 313 -13.37 -13.00 6.12
CA SER A 313 -12.67 -13.59 4.96
C SER A 313 -12.01 -12.54 4.05
N ASN A 314 -12.11 -11.25 4.38
CA ASN A 314 -11.57 -10.15 3.58
C ASN A 314 -10.09 -9.91 3.91
N ARG A 315 -9.26 -9.90 2.87
CA ARG A 315 -7.80 -9.72 2.97
C ARG A 315 -7.41 -8.33 2.45
N PRO A 316 -6.46 -7.65 3.11
CA PRO A 316 -5.86 -6.45 2.55
C PRO A 316 -5.15 -6.78 1.23
N VAL A 317 -5.13 -5.79 0.33
CA VAL A 317 -4.53 -5.91 -1.00
C VAL A 317 -3.32 -5.00 -1.09
N LEU A 318 -2.18 -5.59 -1.43
CA LEU A 318 -0.98 -4.87 -1.82
C LEU A 318 -0.86 -4.95 -3.34
N SER A 319 -0.75 -3.80 -4.00
CA SER A 319 -0.60 -3.70 -5.45
C SER A 319 0.61 -2.85 -5.79
N ASN A 320 1.31 -3.15 -6.89
CA ASN A 320 2.38 -2.30 -7.44
C ASN A 320 3.34 -1.77 -6.35
N SER A 321 3.75 -2.63 -5.43
CA SER A 321 4.48 -2.22 -4.21
C SER A 321 5.69 -3.10 -4.00
N LEU A 322 6.70 -2.59 -3.30
CA LEU A 322 7.85 -3.37 -2.87
C LEU A 322 7.73 -3.74 -1.39
N TYR A 323 8.04 -4.98 -1.05
CA TYR A 323 8.27 -5.40 0.33
C TYR A 323 9.48 -6.34 0.44
N GLY A 324 10.19 -6.33 1.58
CA GLY A 324 11.31 -7.24 1.82
C GLY A 324 10.88 -8.56 2.47
N THR A 325 10.11 -8.47 3.55
CA THR A 325 9.67 -9.59 4.39
C THR A 325 8.18 -9.49 4.65
N SER A 326 7.50 -10.63 4.71
CA SER A 326 6.06 -10.61 4.93
C SER A 326 5.65 -11.79 5.80
N SER A 327 4.74 -11.53 6.74
CA SER A 327 4.14 -12.54 7.60
C SER A 327 2.63 -12.32 7.68
N GLY A 328 1.82 -13.27 7.25
CA GLY A 328 0.35 -13.17 7.35
C GLY A 328 -0.40 -13.37 6.03
N TYR A 329 -1.64 -12.85 5.97
CA TYR A 329 -2.63 -13.23 4.97
C TYR A 329 -3.09 -12.06 4.09
N TYR A 330 -2.24 -11.61 3.15
CA TYR A 330 -2.52 -10.53 2.18
C TYR A 330 -2.62 -11.05 0.75
N ARG A 331 -3.31 -10.31 -0.13
CA ARG A 331 -3.25 -10.53 -1.57
C ARG A 331 -2.21 -9.57 -2.15
N THR A 332 -1.27 -10.10 -2.93
CA THR A 332 -0.30 -9.30 -3.67
C THR A 332 -0.67 -9.30 -5.14
N ASN A 333 -0.50 -8.16 -5.80
CA ASN A 333 -0.65 -8.00 -7.24
C ASN A 333 0.49 -7.12 -7.77
N ASP A 334 1.28 -7.62 -8.71
CA ASP A 334 2.40 -6.88 -9.29
C ASP A 334 3.38 -6.30 -8.25
N CYS A 335 3.60 -7.01 -7.14
CA CYS A 335 4.54 -6.61 -6.09
C CYS A 335 5.96 -7.12 -6.36
N LEU A 336 6.95 -6.37 -5.86
CA LEU A 336 8.36 -6.76 -5.89
C LEU A 336 8.82 -7.25 -4.52
N GLU A 337 9.46 -8.41 -4.48
CA GLU A 337 10.11 -8.96 -3.28
C GLU A 337 11.63 -8.79 -3.39
N LEU A 338 12.10 -7.55 -3.30
CA LEU A 338 13.49 -7.18 -3.56
C LEU A 338 13.96 -6.11 -2.57
N ASP A 339 15.27 -5.90 -2.51
CA ASP A 339 15.86 -4.73 -1.86
C ASP A 339 15.53 -3.44 -2.67
N PRO A 340 14.94 -2.39 -2.06
CA PRO A 340 14.65 -1.12 -2.71
C PRO A 340 15.89 -0.34 -3.13
N ARG A 341 17.09 -0.69 -2.62
CA ARG A 341 18.36 -0.01 -2.90
C ARG A 341 18.26 1.48 -2.62
N PHE A 342 17.99 1.81 -1.36
CA PHE A 342 18.05 3.18 -0.86
C PHE A 342 19.47 3.76 -1.02
N VAL A 343 19.58 5.09 -0.97
CA VAL A 343 20.87 5.78 -1.05
C VAL A 343 21.76 5.43 0.16
N ASP A 344 21.20 5.48 1.36
CA ASP A 344 21.87 5.07 2.61
C ASP A 344 20.83 4.68 3.66
N ASP A 345 20.48 3.40 3.73
CA ASP A 345 19.49 2.89 4.69
C ASP A 345 19.97 3.00 6.15
N ALA A 346 21.26 2.77 6.41
CA ALA A 346 21.88 2.90 7.72
C ALA A 346 21.92 4.36 8.21
N GLY A 347 22.02 5.31 7.28
CA GLY A 347 21.92 6.75 7.54
C GLY A 347 20.50 7.33 7.51
N GLU A 348 19.47 6.49 7.39
CA GLU A 348 18.05 6.90 7.25
C GLU A 348 17.74 7.77 6.01
N ASP A 349 18.56 7.66 4.96
CA ASP A 349 18.32 8.26 3.64
C ASP A 349 17.60 7.27 2.71
N PHE A 350 16.27 7.25 2.85
CA PHE A 350 15.37 6.36 2.11
C PHE A 350 15.01 6.84 0.70
N ARG A 351 15.77 7.80 0.15
CA ARG A 351 15.66 8.13 -1.27
C ARG A 351 16.14 6.95 -2.11
N LEU A 352 15.57 6.80 -3.30
CA LEU A 352 15.93 5.71 -4.20
C LEU A 352 17.27 6.01 -4.88
N SER A 353 18.17 5.01 -4.91
CA SER A 353 19.33 5.08 -5.79
C SER A 353 18.90 4.93 -7.26
N GLY A 354 19.74 5.36 -8.21
CA GLY A 354 19.46 5.28 -9.66
C GLY A 354 19.29 3.86 -10.24
N TYR A 355 19.32 2.83 -9.39
CA TYR A 355 19.17 1.42 -9.77
C TYR A 355 18.18 0.69 -8.90
N SER A 356 17.42 1.42 -8.09
CA SER A 356 16.31 0.85 -7.34
C SER A 356 15.35 0.11 -8.27
N PRO A 357 14.90 -1.11 -7.91
CA PRO A 357 13.85 -1.79 -8.67
C PRO A 357 12.52 -1.00 -8.65
N CYS A 358 12.36 -0.05 -7.74
CA CYS A 358 11.21 0.84 -7.62
C CYS A 358 11.12 1.92 -8.71
N LEU A 359 12.19 2.13 -9.48
CA LEU A 359 12.23 3.21 -10.47
C LEU A 359 11.29 2.94 -11.66
N GLY A 360 10.36 3.85 -11.91
CA GLY A 360 9.36 3.81 -12.97
C GLY A 360 8.50 2.54 -12.99
N SER A 361 8.37 1.88 -11.83
CA SER A 361 7.62 0.64 -11.69
C SER A 361 6.25 0.84 -11.04
N GLY A 362 5.94 2.04 -10.57
CA GLY A 362 4.63 2.36 -10.02
C GLY A 362 3.54 2.55 -11.09
N THR A 363 2.33 2.75 -10.59
CA THR A 363 1.13 3.08 -11.36
C THR A 363 0.83 4.56 -11.22
N ASN A 364 0.75 5.28 -12.34
CA ASN A 364 0.41 6.71 -12.31
C ASN A 364 -1.04 6.89 -11.85
N GLN A 365 -1.23 7.79 -10.89
CA GLN A 365 -2.53 8.21 -10.38
C GLN A 365 -2.75 9.69 -10.70
N ASP A 366 -4.01 10.12 -10.83
CA ASP A 366 -4.34 11.48 -11.30
C ASP A 366 -3.68 12.61 -10.49
N TRP A 367 -3.55 12.42 -9.17
CA TRP A 367 -2.94 13.42 -8.29
C TRP A 367 -1.44 13.63 -8.54
N MET A 368 -0.76 12.66 -9.15
CA MET A 368 0.70 12.70 -9.35
C MET A 368 1.10 13.67 -10.45
N ALA A 369 0.19 14.01 -11.37
CA ALA A 369 0.46 14.94 -12.47
C ALA A 369 0.84 16.35 -11.99
N ALA A 370 0.31 16.78 -10.84
CA ALA A 370 0.64 18.05 -10.20
C ALA A 370 1.24 17.87 -8.79
N GLY A 371 1.52 16.62 -8.40
CA GLY A 371 2.07 16.29 -7.09
C GLY A 371 3.57 16.47 -7.03
N VAL A 372 4.09 16.57 -5.81
CA VAL A 372 5.53 16.55 -5.53
C VAL A 372 5.88 15.41 -4.57
N ASP A 373 7.11 14.94 -4.63
CA ASP A 373 7.69 14.01 -3.67
C ASP A 373 8.14 14.74 -2.39
N LEU A 374 8.62 14.00 -1.38
CA LEU A 374 9.05 14.59 -0.10
C LEU A 374 10.25 15.55 -0.19
N ASP A 375 11.02 15.53 -1.27
CA ASP A 375 12.11 16.51 -1.54
C ASP A 375 11.59 17.75 -2.30
N GLY A 376 10.29 17.80 -2.59
CA GLY A 376 9.64 18.88 -3.36
C GLY A 376 9.82 18.76 -4.87
N ASN A 377 10.31 17.63 -5.37
CA ASN A 377 10.47 17.38 -6.81
C ASN A 377 9.14 16.92 -7.42
N PRO A 378 8.90 17.14 -8.73
CA PRO A 378 7.71 16.61 -9.40
C PRO A 378 7.58 15.10 -9.20
N ARG A 379 6.36 14.66 -8.89
CA ARG A 379 6.08 13.24 -8.61
C ARG A 379 6.13 12.34 -9.84
N LEU A 380 5.99 12.88 -11.06
CA LEU A 380 6.19 12.14 -12.29
C LEU A 380 7.47 12.60 -12.99
N ALA A 381 8.57 11.88 -12.75
CA ALA A 381 9.83 12.06 -13.46
C ALA A 381 9.93 11.01 -14.59
N GLY A 382 9.46 11.37 -15.78
CA GLY A 382 9.39 10.48 -16.94
C GLY A 382 7.99 9.90 -17.14
N ASP A 383 7.90 8.69 -17.72
CA ASP A 383 6.62 8.11 -18.14
C ASP A 383 5.83 7.44 -17.00
N ARG A 384 6.53 6.96 -15.96
CA ARG A 384 5.94 6.27 -14.81
C ARG A 384 6.56 6.73 -13.51
N VAL A 385 5.71 6.84 -12.49
CA VAL A 385 6.09 7.13 -11.10
C VAL A 385 6.94 6.00 -10.51
N ASP A 386 7.82 6.35 -9.59
CA ASP A 386 8.51 5.41 -8.73
C ASP A 386 7.60 4.89 -7.61
N MET A 387 7.93 3.73 -7.04
CA MET A 387 7.28 3.29 -5.79
C MET A 387 7.93 3.98 -4.57
N GLY A 388 7.13 4.31 -3.56
CA GLY A 388 7.57 4.95 -2.31
C GLY A 388 7.30 6.45 -2.29
N ALA A 389 7.79 7.17 -1.26
CA ALA A 389 7.53 8.59 -1.04
C ALA A 389 8.43 9.56 -1.83
N TYR A 390 9.46 9.03 -2.50
CA TYR A 390 10.46 9.78 -3.26
C TYR A 390 10.37 9.46 -4.75
N GLU A 391 10.68 10.44 -5.60
CA GLU A 391 10.76 10.27 -7.05
C GLU A 391 12.18 10.59 -7.52
N TYR A 392 12.84 9.63 -8.17
CA TYR A 392 14.20 9.78 -8.66
C TYR A 392 14.25 10.71 -9.87
N GLN A 393 14.94 11.84 -9.71
CA GLN A 393 15.03 12.87 -10.76
C GLN A 393 16.15 12.63 -11.78
N GLY A 394 17.06 11.67 -11.53
CA GLY A 394 18.21 11.42 -12.39
C GLY A 394 17.91 10.47 -13.56
N PRO A 395 18.90 10.24 -14.44
CA PRO A 395 18.80 9.25 -15.50
C PRO A 395 18.94 7.83 -14.94
N ALA A 396 17.89 7.00 -15.04
CA ALA A 396 17.92 5.59 -14.66
C ALA A 396 17.33 4.61 -15.71
N VAL A 397 17.79 3.36 -15.69
CA VAL A 397 17.26 2.29 -16.57
C VAL A 397 16.56 1.22 -15.75
N ARG A 398 15.39 0.81 -16.24
CA ARG A 398 14.68 -0.37 -15.76
C ARG A 398 14.80 -1.47 -16.82
N VAL A 399 15.27 -2.63 -16.39
CA VAL A 399 15.39 -3.81 -17.27
C VAL A 399 14.40 -4.88 -16.81
N SER A 400 13.63 -5.43 -17.76
CA SER A 400 12.55 -6.40 -17.50
C SER A 400 12.56 -7.54 -18.52
N PRO A 401 12.24 -8.78 -18.13
CA PRO A 401 12.01 -9.22 -16.75
C PRO A 401 13.31 -9.36 -15.95
N THR A 402 13.23 -9.52 -14.63
CA THR A 402 14.39 -9.84 -13.79
C THR A 402 14.95 -11.22 -14.12
N ASN A 403 14.06 -12.19 -14.37
CA ASN A 403 14.38 -13.57 -14.70
C ASN A 403 13.70 -13.95 -16.03
N GLN A 404 14.46 -14.53 -16.94
CA GLN A 404 13.97 -15.18 -18.15
C GLN A 404 14.01 -16.70 -17.97
N TYR A 405 12.90 -17.38 -18.25
CA TYR A 405 12.82 -18.84 -18.20
C TYR A 405 12.83 -19.43 -19.60
N ALA A 406 13.68 -20.43 -19.82
CA ALA A 406 13.93 -20.97 -21.14
C ALA A 406 13.97 -22.50 -21.16
N TYR A 407 13.46 -23.11 -22.24
CA TYR A 407 13.49 -24.57 -22.46
C TYR A 407 14.92 -25.10 -22.65
N CYS A 408 15.14 -26.41 -22.63
CA CYS A 408 16.50 -26.95 -22.74
C CYS A 408 17.19 -26.78 -24.11
N GLY A 409 16.45 -26.60 -25.21
CA GLY A 409 17.01 -26.49 -26.56
C GLY A 409 17.76 -25.17 -26.85
N THR A 410 18.28 -24.99 -28.06
CA THR A 410 18.82 -23.69 -28.51
C THR A 410 17.70 -22.68 -28.76
N GLY A 411 17.97 -21.38 -28.60
CA GLY A 411 17.00 -20.34 -28.93
C GLY A 411 17.45 -18.95 -28.52
N THR A 412 16.50 -18.01 -28.44
CA THR A 412 16.73 -16.67 -27.91
C THR A 412 15.77 -16.36 -26.76
N VAL A 413 16.19 -15.46 -25.87
CA VAL A 413 15.35 -14.76 -24.88
C VAL A 413 15.63 -13.26 -24.98
N GLU A 414 14.68 -12.44 -24.52
CA GLU A 414 14.78 -10.98 -24.66
C GLU A 414 14.64 -10.27 -23.31
N PHE A 415 15.37 -9.16 -23.14
CA PHE A 415 15.17 -8.23 -22.03
C PHE A 415 14.84 -6.85 -22.60
N THR A 416 13.81 -6.22 -22.07
CA THR A 416 13.45 -4.84 -22.41
C THR A 416 14.17 -3.90 -21.45
N VAL A 417 14.90 -2.94 -22.00
CA VAL A 417 15.45 -1.79 -21.30
C VAL A 417 14.48 -0.62 -21.50
N ALA A 418 14.02 -0.03 -20.40
CA ALA A 418 13.22 1.18 -20.40
C ALA A 418 14.01 2.31 -19.72
N SER A 419 14.02 3.48 -20.34
CA SER A 419 14.44 4.71 -19.67
C SER A 419 13.41 5.10 -18.62
N VAL A 420 13.86 5.41 -17.41
CA VAL A 420 13.06 5.90 -16.29
C VAL A 420 13.75 7.14 -15.69
N GLY A 421 12.99 8.05 -15.06
CA GLY A 421 13.51 9.33 -14.61
C GLY A 421 13.74 10.32 -15.77
N THR A 422 14.68 11.27 -15.57
CA THR A 422 14.98 12.32 -16.55
C THR A 422 16.39 12.20 -17.12
N GLY A 423 16.59 12.65 -18.36
CA GLY A 423 17.91 12.66 -19.00
C GLY A 423 18.15 11.51 -19.97
N THR A 424 19.41 11.30 -20.34
CA THR A 424 19.82 10.29 -21.33
C THR A 424 20.75 9.26 -20.71
N ILE A 425 20.55 7.98 -21.03
CA ILE A 425 21.38 6.89 -20.51
C ILE A 425 21.99 6.14 -21.66
N VAL A 426 23.25 5.78 -21.49
CA VAL A 426 23.91 4.79 -22.33
C VAL A 426 24.11 3.54 -21.49
N TYR A 427 23.62 2.41 -21.99
CA TYR A 427 23.79 1.12 -21.33
C TYR A 427 24.62 0.17 -22.19
N GLU A 428 25.26 -0.77 -21.51
CA GLU A 428 26.02 -1.89 -22.05
C GLU A 428 25.56 -3.18 -21.34
N ALA A 429 25.25 -4.20 -22.13
CA ALA A 429 24.88 -5.52 -21.68
C ALA A 429 26.00 -6.51 -21.99
N THR A 430 26.40 -7.30 -20.99
CA THR A 430 27.44 -8.32 -21.08
C THR A 430 26.99 -9.63 -20.43
N THR A 431 27.64 -10.73 -20.77
CA THR A 431 27.48 -12.01 -20.06
C THR A 431 28.84 -12.69 -19.94
N ALA A 432 29.05 -13.39 -18.83
CA ALA A 432 30.27 -14.18 -18.61
C ALA A 432 30.01 -15.69 -18.77
N ASP A 433 28.74 -16.08 -18.95
CA ASP A 433 28.33 -17.47 -19.08
C ASP A 433 28.54 -17.93 -20.53
N PRO A 434 29.40 -18.92 -20.79
CA PRO A 434 29.81 -19.27 -22.16
C PRO A 434 28.69 -19.84 -23.03
N TRP A 435 27.60 -20.32 -22.42
CA TRP A 435 26.43 -20.85 -23.11
C TRP A 435 25.40 -19.77 -23.48
N LEU A 436 25.65 -18.51 -23.11
CA LEU A 436 24.86 -17.33 -23.46
C LEU A 436 25.67 -16.39 -24.37
N GLU A 437 25.00 -15.79 -25.34
CA GLU A 437 25.60 -14.82 -26.26
C GLU A 437 24.61 -13.69 -26.53
N ILE A 438 25.02 -12.44 -26.31
CA ILE A 438 24.19 -11.28 -26.64
C ILE A 438 24.33 -10.99 -28.14
N VAL A 439 23.29 -11.33 -28.91
CA VAL A 439 23.29 -11.25 -30.37
C VAL A 439 22.72 -9.93 -30.90
N ALA A 440 21.99 -9.18 -30.08
CA ALA A 440 21.51 -7.84 -30.39
C ALA A 440 21.32 -7.01 -29.11
N GLY A 441 21.44 -5.68 -29.23
CA GLY A 441 21.19 -4.75 -28.12
C GLY A 441 22.26 -4.75 -27.03
N ALA A 442 23.48 -5.24 -27.32
CA ALA A 442 24.60 -5.22 -26.38
C ALA A 442 24.96 -3.81 -25.89
N THR A 443 24.65 -2.77 -26.66
CA THR A 443 24.69 -1.37 -26.21
C THR A 443 23.46 -0.65 -26.70
N GLY A 444 22.99 0.34 -25.95
CA GLY A 444 21.88 1.19 -26.38
C GLY A 444 21.84 2.54 -25.69
N THR A 445 20.94 3.39 -26.16
CA THR A 445 20.66 4.69 -25.54
C THR A 445 19.18 4.74 -25.16
N ASN A 446 18.89 5.13 -23.92
CA ASN A 446 17.55 5.12 -23.34
C ASN A 446 16.91 3.73 -23.38
N SER A 447 15.79 3.58 -24.07
CA SER A 447 15.05 2.32 -24.16
C SER A 447 15.54 1.44 -25.32
N GLY A 448 15.46 0.13 -25.16
CA GLY A 448 15.87 -0.85 -26.18
C GLY A 448 15.55 -2.29 -25.80
N THR A 449 15.94 -3.23 -26.65
CA THR A 449 15.78 -4.67 -26.41
C THR A 449 17.14 -5.35 -26.50
N ILE A 450 17.48 -6.14 -25.49
CA ILE A 450 18.65 -7.02 -25.47
C ILE A 450 18.18 -8.42 -25.86
N THR A 451 18.71 -8.97 -26.95
CA THR A 451 18.41 -10.33 -27.40
C THR A 451 19.59 -11.24 -27.09
N VAL A 452 19.34 -12.30 -26.33
CA VAL A 452 20.34 -13.25 -25.87
C VAL A 452 20.08 -14.60 -26.51
N ARG A 453 21.04 -15.09 -27.30
CA ARG A 453 21.09 -16.46 -27.79
C ARG A 453 21.61 -17.38 -26.68
N ARG A 454 21.07 -18.60 -26.64
CA ARG A 454 21.45 -19.65 -25.70
C ARG A 454 21.73 -20.96 -26.42
N GLU A 455 22.79 -21.65 -25.99
CA GLU A 455 23.09 -23.01 -26.41
C GLU A 455 22.13 -24.01 -25.74
N ALA A 456 22.03 -25.22 -26.28
CA ALA A 456 21.25 -26.28 -25.64
C ALA A 456 21.89 -26.67 -24.29
N ASN A 457 21.05 -26.87 -23.28
CA ASN A 457 21.45 -27.51 -22.03
C ASN A 457 21.16 -29.01 -22.15
N LEU A 458 22.20 -29.83 -22.24
CA LEU A 458 22.09 -31.28 -22.35
C LEU A 458 22.18 -31.98 -20.99
N ASP A 459 22.40 -31.23 -19.92
CA ASP A 459 22.48 -31.75 -18.55
C ASP A 459 21.09 -31.95 -17.95
N PHE A 460 20.98 -32.77 -16.90
CA PHE A 460 19.73 -33.10 -16.23
C PHE A 460 19.19 -31.96 -15.36
N THR A 461 20.08 -31.14 -14.84
CA THR A 461 19.74 -30.06 -13.93
C THR A 461 19.53 -28.76 -14.69
N SER A 462 18.65 -27.92 -14.16
CA SER A 462 18.56 -26.55 -14.63
C SER A 462 19.92 -25.85 -14.47
N ARG A 463 20.22 -24.92 -15.37
CA ARG A 463 21.39 -24.04 -15.27
C ARG A 463 20.94 -22.59 -15.34
N THR A 464 21.62 -21.75 -14.57
CA THR A 464 21.31 -20.31 -14.50
C THR A 464 22.52 -19.52 -14.95
N GLY A 465 22.28 -18.59 -15.88
CA GLY A 465 23.30 -17.71 -16.43
C GLY A 465 22.90 -16.26 -16.17
N THR A 466 23.86 -15.37 -16.25
CA THR A 466 23.71 -13.98 -15.85
C THR A 466 23.93 -13.04 -17.01
N ILE A 467 22.97 -12.15 -17.24
CA ILE A 467 23.10 -10.97 -18.08
C ILE A 467 23.36 -9.76 -17.18
N ARG A 468 24.50 -9.11 -17.42
CA ARG A 468 24.95 -7.92 -16.74
C ARG A 468 24.54 -6.72 -17.58
N VAL A 469 23.69 -5.84 -17.07
CA VAL A 469 23.36 -4.57 -17.73
C VAL A 469 23.91 -3.43 -16.89
N ALA A 470 24.88 -2.71 -17.42
CA ALA A 470 25.53 -1.57 -16.79
C ALA A 470 25.27 -0.30 -17.59
N GLY A 471 25.20 0.86 -16.93
CA GLY A 471 25.03 2.13 -17.62
C GLY A 471 24.64 3.23 -16.65
N SER A 472 25.28 4.39 -16.70
CA SER A 472 25.18 5.51 -15.73
C SER A 472 25.76 5.26 -14.32
N GLY A 473 26.72 4.34 -14.17
CA GLY A 473 27.51 4.17 -12.92
C GLY A 473 27.18 2.96 -12.04
N VAL A 474 26.21 2.12 -12.39
CA VAL A 474 25.88 0.88 -11.64
C VAL A 474 25.48 -0.23 -12.61
N LEU A 475 25.39 -1.43 -12.03
CA LEU A 475 25.26 -2.74 -12.64
C LEU A 475 24.00 -3.45 -12.13
N ARG A 476 23.18 -3.98 -13.03
CA ARG A 476 22.12 -4.95 -12.73
C ARG A 476 22.47 -6.33 -13.25
N LEU A 477 22.10 -7.34 -12.48
CA LEU A 477 22.19 -8.75 -12.85
C LEU A 477 20.79 -9.24 -13.15
N HIS A 478 20.61 -9.81 -14.34
CA HIS A 478 19.41 -10.50 -14.78
C HIS A 478 19.76 -11.95 -15.00
N THR A 479 18.81 -12.85 -14.76
CA THR A 479 19.07 -14.27 -14.90
C THR A 479 18.36 -14.86 -16.12
N VAL A 480 19.01 -15.82 -16.75
CA VAL A 480 18.40 -16.74 -17.69
C VAL A 480 18.45 -18.12 -17.03
N VAL A 481 17.29 -18.64 -16.64
CA VAL A 481 17.14 -19.99 -16.09
C VAL A 481 16.76 -20.93 -17.23
N GLN A 482 17.67 -21.81 -17.60
CA GLN A 482 17.47 -22.78 -18.66
C GLN A 482 17.24 -24.18 -18.09
N ALA A 483 16.17 -24.84 -18.52
CA ALA A 483 15.87 -26.23 -18.16
C ALA A 483 17.02 -27.18 -18.47
N GLY A 484 17.16 -28.24 -17.68
CA GLY A 484 17.94 -29.42 -18.05
C GLY A 484 17.27 -30.16 -19.21
N GLY A 485 18.03 -30.43 -20.28
CA GLY A 485 17.58 -31.24 -21.41
C GLY A 485 18.04 -32.69 -21.34
N GLY A 486 18.89 -33.02 -20.37
CA GLY A 486 19.24 -34.40 -20.05
C GLY A 486 17.97 -35.12 -19.63
N ALA A 487 17.45 -35.96 -20.50
CA ALA A 487 16.37 -36.84 -20.10
C ALA A 487 16.89 -37.84 -19.09
N PRO A 488 16.13 -38.21 -18.04
CA PRO A 488 16.33 -39.52 -17.42
C PRO A 488 16.39 -40.57 -18.55
N ALA A 489 17.16 -41.66 -18.41
CA ALA A 489 17.31 -42.64 -19.48
C ALA A 489 15.97 -43.18 -20.03
N TRP A 490 14.84 -42.94 -19.33
CA TRP A 490 13.47 -43.24 -19.71
C TRP A 490 13.07 -42.99 -21.16
N ASP A 491 13.55 -41.90 -21.77
CA ASP A 491 13.22 -41.56 -23.15
C ASP A 491 14.31 -41.91 -24.18
N ASP A 492 15.30 -42.74 -23.80
CA ASP A 492 16.32 -43.23 -24.72
C ASP A 492 15.68 -43.79 -26.01
N GLY A 493 16.13 -43.27 -27.15
CA GLY A 493 15.58 -43.59 -28.47
C GLY A 493 14.46 -42.67 -28.95
N TYR A 494 14.25 -41.51 -28.30
CA TYR A 494 13.32 -40.50 -28.80
C TYR A 494 13.75 -39.91 -30.16
N THR A 495 12.77 -39.45 -30.94
CA THR A 495 12.97 -38.61 -32.12
C THR A 495 12.79 -37.15 -31.74
N ASP A 496 13.79 -36.31 -32.00
CA ASP A 496 13.71 -34.86 -31.79
C ASP A 496 12.79 -34.22 -32.86
N LEU A 497 11.81 -33.44 -32.42
CA LEU A 497 10.87 -32.73 -33.29
C LEU A 497 11.16 -31.21 -33.35
N GLY A 498 12.13 -30.72 -32.57
CA GLY A 498 12.48 -29.31 -32.46
C GLY A 498 11.62 -28.54 -31.45
N GLY A 499 12.10 -27.38 -31.00
CA GLY A 499 11.37 -26.51 -30.07
C GLY A 499 11.14 -27.10 -28.67
N GLY A 500 11.95 -28.10 -28.27
CA GLY A 500 11.79 -28.84 -27.00
C GLY A 500 10.81 -30.01 -27.07
N TRP A 501 10.18 -30.25 -28.23
CA TRP A 501 9.30 -31.40 -28.47
C TRP A 501 10.08 -32.65 -28.89
N ARG A 502 9.64 -33.79 -28.37
CA ARG A 502 10.19 -35.13 -28.61
C ARG A 502 9.06 -36.10 -28.92
N ARG A 503 9.38 -37.18 -29.63
CA ARG A 503 8.50 -38.32 -29.88
C ARG A 503 9.14 -39.62 -29.44
N LEU A 504 8.42 -40.38 -28.63
CA LEU A 504 8.70 -41.80 -28.40
C LEU A 504 7.66 -42.63 -29.14
N GLY A 505 8.09 -43.64 -29.90
CA GLY A 505 7.17 -44.47 -30.68
C GLY A 505 6.10 -45.18 -29.85
N TRP A 506 6.41 -45.49 -28.59
CA TRP A 506 5.48 -46.13 -27.65
C TRP A 506 4.67 -45.12 -26.82
N PHE A 507 5.25 -43.98 -26.44
CA PHE A 507 4.62 -43.05 -25.51
C PHE A 507 3.78 -41.97 -26.22
N GLY A 508 4.28 -41.44 -27.34
CA GLY A 508 3.69 -40.30 -28.05
C GLY A 508 4.60 -39.06 -28.04
N ASP A 509 3.98 -37.89 -28.26
CA ASP A 509 4.68 -36.61 -28.34
C ASP A 509 4.63 -35.89 -27.00
N TYR A 510 5.76 -35.36 -26.57
CA TYR A 510 5.85 -34.57 -25.34
C TYR A 510 6.91 -33.47 -25.45
N ALA A 511 6.76 -32.42 -24.66
CA ALA A 511 7.72 -31.35 -24.52
C ALA A 511 8.38 -31.41 -23.13
N VAL A 512 9.70 -31.25 -23.08
CA VAL A 512 10.44 -31.10 -21.81
C VAL A 512 10.23 -29.67 -21.28
N MET A 513 9.79 -29.55 -20.03
CA MET A 513 9.44 -28.26 -19.43
C MET A 513 10.63 -27.58 -18.76
N ALA A 514 10.51 -26.27 -18.52
CA ALA A 514 11.56 -25.45 -17.90
C ALA A 514 11.88 -25.84 -16.45
N LEU A 515 10.91 -26.46 -15.75
CA LEU A 515 11.03 -26.93 -14.37
C LEU A 515 11.53 -28.37 -14.34
N GLU A 516 12.44 -28.67 -13.41
CA GLU A 516 13.14 -29.96 -13.35
C GLU A 516 12.19 -31.16 -13.31
N GLY A 517 12.44 -32.16 -14.17
CA GLY A 517 11.70 -33.42 -14.24
C GLY A 517 10.29 -33.35 -14.84
N TRP A 518 9.77 -32.17 -15.17
CA TRP A 518 8.43 -32.03 -15.75
C TRP A 518 8.43 -32.14 -17.28
N ILE A 519 7.43 -32.84 -17.79
CA ILE A 519 7.09 -32.91 -19.21
C ILE A 519 5.62 -32.52 -19.43
N TRP A 520 5.34 -31.98 -20.61
CA TRP A 520 3.99 -31.83 -21.14
C TRP A 520 3.76 -32.86 -22.25
N HIS A 521 2.92 -33.87 -22.00
CA HIS A 521 2.54 -34.86 -22.99
C HIS A 521 1.29 -34.42 -23.76
N ASN A 522 1.29 -34.52 -25.08
CA ASN A 522 0.21 -33.99 -25.93
C ASN A 522 -1.18 -34.56 -25.62
N GLN A 523 -1.23 -35.79 -25.09
CA GLN A 523 -2.46 -36.48 -24.73
C GLN A 523 -2.71 -36.55 -23.22
N HIS A 524 -1.67 -36.44 -22.39
CA HIS A 524 -1.79 -36.67 -20.94
C HIS A 524 -1.70 -35.39 -20.12
N GLY A 525 -1.21 -34.29 -20.70
CA GLY A 525 -0.90 -33.07 -19.97
C GLY A 525 0.41 -33.18 -19.18
N PHE A 526 0.46 -32.58 -18.00
CA PHE A 526 1.67 -32.53 -17.18
C PHE A 526 1.96 -33.85 -16.48
N PHE A 527 3.19 -34.34 -16.63
CA PHE A 527 3.78 -35.36 -15.77
C PHE A 527 5.12 -34.91 -15.23
N PHE A 528 5.42 -35.30 -14.00
CA PHE A 528 6.78 -35.31 -13.48
C PHE A 528 7.38 -36.71 -13.66
N VAL A 529 8.56 -36.81 -14.23
CA VAL A 529 9.28 -38.07 -14.45
C VAL A 529 10.36 -38.22 -13.38
N SER A 530 10.36 -39.35 -12.66
CA SER A 530 11.40 -39.64 -11.68
C SER A 530 12.78 -39.73 -12.34
N ALA A 531 13.78 -39.13 -11.71
CA ALA A 531 15.16 -39.08 -12.20
C ALA A 531 15.81 -40.48 -12.39
N THR A 532 15.30 -41.51 -11.74
CA THR A 532 15.81 -42.89 -11.86
C THR A 532 15.13 -43.70 -12.96
N SER A 533 14.18 -43.10 -13.69
CA SER A 533 13.40 -43.82 -14.71
C SER A 533 14.26 -44.25 -15.90
N THR A 534 14.01 -45.46 -16.41
CA THR A 534 14.61 -46.04 -17.62
C THR A 534 13.49 -46.46 -18.59
N PRO A 535 13.76 -46.77 -19.88
CA PRO A 535 12.67 -47.02 -20.82
C PRO A 535 11.79 -48.19 -20.41
N GLY A 536 12.32 -49.18 -19.69
CA GLY A 536 11.56 -50.31 -19.17
C GLY A 536 10.86 -50.07 -17.84
N GLU A 537 11.32 -49.08 -17.06
CA GLU A 537 10.87 -48.83 -15.69
C GLU A 537 10.69 -47.32 -15.48
N VAL A 538 9.48 -46.82 -15.73
CA VAL A 538 9.17 -45.38 -15.69
C VAL A 538 8.22 -45.07 -14.55
N TRP A 539 8.65 -44.18 -13.66
CA TRP A 539 7.78 -43.60 -12.64
C TRP A 539 7.39 -42.17 -13.03
N LEU A 540 6.09 -41.95 -13.22
CA LEU A 540 5.47 -40.68 -13.56
C LEU A 540 4.61 -40.21 -12.38
N PHE A 541 4.56 -38.91 -12.11
CA PHE A 541 3.62 -38.31 -11.18
C PHE A 541 2.67 -37.37 -11.91
N ALA A 542 1.38 -37.53 -11.65
CA ALA A 542 0.32 -36.67 -12.17
C ALA A 542 -0.47 -36.07 -10.99
N ASN A 543 -0.79 -34.78 -11.04
CA ASN A 543 -1.52 -34.12 -9.95
C ASN A 543 -2.87 -34.77 -9.65
N ASP A 544 -3.53 -35.33 -10.66
CA ASP A 544 -4.87 -35.91 -10.58
C ASP A 544 -4.89 -37.43 -10.33
N MET A 545 -3.75 -38.10 -10.42
CA MET A 545 -3.65 -39.56 -10.26
C MET A 545 -2.57 -40.02 -9.27
N GLY A 546 -1.68 -39.14 -8.83
CA GLY A 546 -0.51 -39.49 -8.02
C GLY A 546 0.57 -40.19 -8.85
N TRP A 547 1.34 -41.08 -8.19
CA TRP A 547 2.41 -41.84 -8.83
C TRP A 547 1.88 -43.00 -9.69
N LEU A 548 2.43 -43.10 -10.89
CA LEU A 548 2.11 -44.05 -11.93
C LEU A 548 3.39 -44.76 -12.36
N TYR A 549 3.34 -46.07 -12.53
CA TYR A 549 4.42 -46.87 -13.07
C TYR A 549 4.06 -47.43 -14.45
N THR A 550 4.98 -47.32 -15.41
CA THR A 550 4.82 -47.86 -16.77
C THR A 550 6.19 -48.15 -17.38
N GLY A 551 6.25 -48.39 -18.70
CA GLY A 551 7.46 -48.65 -19.45
C GLY A 551 7.15 -48.93 -20.92
N ASN A 552 8.19 -49.01 -21.75
CA ASN A 552 8.09 -49.19 -23.20
C ASN A 552 7.38 -50.47 -23.64
N THR A 553 7.37 -51.51 -22.81
CA THR A 553 6.64 -52.77 -23.03
C THR A 553 5.30 -52.82 -22.29
N LEU A 554 5.03 -51.86 -21.40
CA LEU A 554 3.83 -51.80 -20.57
C LEU A 554 2.81 -50.80 -21.10
N TYR A 555 3.25 -49.62 -21.56
CA TYR A 555 2.34 -48.60 -22.06
C TYR A 555 1.49 -49.15 -23.23
N PRO A 556 0.17 -48.90 -23.26
CA PRO A 556 -0.60 -47.92 -22.48
C PRO A 556 -1.18 -48.42 -21.14
N PHE A 557 -0.64 -49.51 -20.57
CA PHE A 557 -0.94 -49.90 -19.19
C PHE A 557 -0.09 -49.09 -18.21
N LEU A 558 -0.73 -48.59 -17.15
CA LEU A 558 -0.09 -47.90 -16.03
C LEU A 558 -0.53 -48.53 -14.71
N PHE A 559 0.40 -48.66 -13.77
CA PHE A 559 0.08 -49.04 -12.39
C PHE A 559 -0.01 -47.79 -11.53
N ARG A 560 -1.15 -47.55 -10.89
CA ARG A 560 -1.40 -46.39 -10.01
C ARG A 560 -1.12 -46.78 -8.56
N ALA A 561 -0.12 -46.12 -7.96
CA ALA A 561 0.37 -46.48 -6.64
C ALA A 561 -0.62 -46.20 -5.50
N ASN A 562 -1.42 -45.13 -5.62
CA ASN A 562 -2.34 -44.70 -4.57
C ASN A 562 -3.39 -45.77 -4.20
N ASP A 563 -3.85 -46.55 -5.17
CA ASP A 563 -4.88 -47.58 -4.99
C ASP A 563 -4.40 -48.97 -5.45
N SER A 564 -3.12 -49.11 -5.78
CA SER A 564 -2.50 -50.36 -6.24
C SER A 564 -3.23 -51.00 -7.43
N ALA A 565 -3.75 -50.19 -8.35
CA ALA A 565 -4.55 -50.63 -9.49
C ALA A 565 -3.77 -50.56 -10.81
N TRP A 566 -3.94 -51.58 -11.66
CA TRP A 566 -3.57 -51.46 -13.07
C TRP A 566 -4.70 -50.78 -13.84
N ILE A 567 -4.32 -49.80 -14.66
CA ILE A 567 -5.21 -49.05 -15.55
C ILE A 567 -4.72 -49.15 -17.00
N TRP A 568 -5.64 -49.25 -17.95
CA TRP A 568 -5.31 -49.19 -19.39
C TRP A 568 -5.86 -47.91 -20.00
N TYR A 569 -4.98 -47.11 -20.61
CA TYR A 569 -5.33 -45.87 -21.28
C TYR A 569 -5.79 -46.12 -22.72
N ASN A 570 -6.91 -45.54 -23.12
CA ASN A 570 -7.51 -45.79 -24.44
C ASN A 570 -7.09 -44.80 -25.55
N GLY A 571 -6.29 -43.78 -25.24
CA GLY A 571 -5.85 -42.77 -26.20
C GLY A 571 -6.67 -41.47 -26.26
N ALA A 572 -7.77 -41.34 -25.51
CA ALA A 572 -8.58 -40.11 -25.48
C ALA A 572 -7.92 -38.98 -24.66
N THR A 573 -8.00 -37.72 -25.11
CA THR A 573 -7.28 -36.59 -24.48
C THR A 573 -8.14 -35.70 -23.60
N ASN A 574 -9.43 -35.54 -23.90
CA ASN A 574 -10.32 -34.70 -23.10
C ASN A 574 -11.78 -35.21 -23.16
N PRO A 575 -12.25 -35.93 -22.13
CA PRO A 575 -11.46 -36.41 -20.99
C PRO A 575 -10.56 -37.59 -21.38
N ARG A 576 -9.52 -37.84 -20.58
CA ARG A 576 -8.71 -39.06 -20.65
C ARG A 576 -9.48 -40.23 -20.05
N TRP A 577 -9.46 -41.39 -20.70
CA TRP A 577 -10.22 -42.56 -20.29
C TRP A 577 -9.33 -43.76 -19.97
N PHE A 578 -9.62 -44.39 -18.83
CA PHE A 578 -8.84 -45.48 -18.28
C PHE A 578 -9.75 -46.64 -17.85
N MET A 579 -9.46 -47.86 -18.26
CA MET A 579 -10.10 -49.05 -17.71
C MET A 579 -9.35 -49.49 -16.44
N ASN A 580 -9.99 -49.47 -15.29
CA ASN A 580 -9.42 -49.95 -14.03
C ASN A 580 -9.66 -51.46 -13.87
N PHE A 581 -8.59 -52.24 -13.82
CA PHE A 581 -8.67 -53.71 -13.76
C PHE A 581 -9.02 -54.25 -12.37
N THR A 582 -8.87 -53.44 -11.32
CA THR A 582 -9.29 -53.81 -9.96
C THR A 582 -10.81 -53.69 -9.80
N SER A 583 -11.42 -52.62 -10.33
CA SER A 583 -12.86 -52.40 -10.26
C SER A 583 -13.64 -52.96 -11.46
N GLY A 584 -12.97 -53.18 -12.59
CA GLY A 584 -13.58 -53.55 -13.88
C GLY A 584 -14.40 -52.41 -14.50
N GLN A 585 -14.18 -51.15 -14.09
CA GLN A 585 -14.94 -49.99 -14.54
C GLN A 585 -14.08 -48.98 -15.29
N TRP A 586 -14.72 -48.20 -16.16
CA TRP A 586 -14.11 -47.04 -16.81
C TRP A 586 -14.05 -45.85 -15.87
N GLU A 587 -12.89 -45.19 -15.83
CA GLU A 587 -12.65 -43.92 -15.16
C GLU A 587 -12.28 -42.84 -16.17
N SER A 588 -12.67 -41.60 -15.89
CA SER A 588 -12.25 -40.43 -16.67
C SER A 588 -11.47 -39.44 -15.82
N ARG A 589 -10.52 -38.75 -16.45
CA ARG A 589 -9.75 -37.66 -15.87
C ARG A 589 -9.78 -36.45 -16.81
N PRO A 590 -9.78 -35.22 -16.27
CA PRO A 590 -9.67 -34.02 -17.08
C PRO A 590 -8.39 -33.99 -17.91
#